data_AF-A0AA36N7L7-F1
#
_entry.id   AF-A0AA36N7L7-F1
#
_cell.length_a   1.000
_cell.length_b   1.000
_cell.length_c   1.000
_cell.angle_alpha   90.00
_cell.angle_beta   90.00
_cell.angle_gamma   90.00
#
_symmetry.space_group_name_H-M   'P 1'
#
loop_
_entity.id
_entity.type
_entity.pdbx_description
1 polymer ?
#
loop_
_entity_poly.entity_id
_entity_poly.type
_entity_poly.pdbx_seq_one_letter_code
_entity_poly.pdbx_strand_id
1 'polypeptide(L)'
;MAYGCPPQAVTARFVMDGEEHEVRYGPGGDFESPMDFFPPCKASLRRPCQGMLGLLESLGALSGLPLDAAGCLHVALPFCGSAQELPVLSEFLTQQVLGRNGVRQISMLGSDVEDWGPKGGYWQQKELFARRRTPHLRLRFAQLDLAATQHPAASLMFAIHPECTVNREMWRRILGNIISATQGLCVVATFAEDEAKVVADVGHSLQRRCQIHLNPFYGPGCTAPPPPSMKYIVLVAK
;
A
#
# COMPACT_ATOMS: atom_id res chain seq x y z
N MET A 1 -5.88 -31.05 -40.88
CA MET A 1 -5.94 -29.86 -40.00
C MET A 1 -6.70 -30.27 -38.75
N ALA A 2 -6.02 -30.39 -37.61
CA ALA A 2 -6.69 -30.70 -36.34
C ALA A 2 -7.16 -29.38 -35.73
N TYR A 3 -8.48 -29.22 -35.57
CA TYR A 3 -9.08 -28.14 -34.79
C TYR A 3 -8.79 -28.41 -33.32
N GLY A 4 -7.73 -27.79 -32.78
CA GLY A 4 -7.47 -27.80 -31.34
C GLY A 4 -8.59 -27.07 -30.63
N CYS A 5 -9.24 -27.73 -29.68
CA CYS A 5 -10.24 -27.11 -28.82
C CYS A 5 -9.59 -25.87 -28.17
N PRO A 6 -10.21 -24.68 -28.23
CA PRO A 6 -9.65 -23.51 -27.59
C PRO A 6 -9.48 -23.83 -26.10
N PRO A 7 -8.34 -23.44 -25.51
CA PRO A 7 -8.09 -23.69 -24.10
C PRO A 7 -9.23 -23.14 -23.25
N GLN A 8 -9.83 -23.98 -22.41
CA GLN A 8 -10.94 -23.61 -21.54
C GLN A 8 -10.38 -22.98 -20.26
N ALA A 9 -11.03 -21.90 -19.79
CA ALA A 9 -10.75 -21.34 -18.48
C ALA A 9 -11.12 -22.35 -17.40
N VAL A 10 -10.20 -22.59 -16.47
CA VAL A 10 -10.36 -23.43 -15.29
C VAL A 10 -10.65 -22.52 -14.11
N THR A 11 -11.64 -22.90 -13.28
CA THR A 11 -11.94 -22.19 -12.03
C THR A 11 -11.46 -23.05 -10.86
N ALA A 12 -10.60 -22.49 -10.01
CA ALA A 12 -10.19 -23.05 -8.74
C ALA A 12 -10.94 -22.33 -7.61
N ARG A 13 -11.45 -23.09 -6.64
CA ARG A 13 -12.05 -22.54 -5.42
C ARG A 13 -11.24 -23.01 -4.22
N PHE A 14 -10.97 -22.10 -3.29
CA PHE A 14 -10.30 -22.43 -2.04
C PHE A 14 -10.81 -21.58 -0.90
N VAL A 15 -10.60 -22.05 0.33
CA VAL A 15 -10.95 -21.32 1.54
C VAL A 15 -9.68 -20.74 2.14
N MET A 16 -9.67 -19.43 2.41
CA MET A 16 -8.58 -18.73 3.09
C MET A 16 -9.18 -17.82 4.16
N ASP A 17 -8.67 -17.92 5.39
CA ASP A 17 -9.20 -17.21 6.57
C ASP A 17 -10.71 -17.46 6.83
N GLY A 18 -11.22 -18.64 6.44
CA GLY A 18 -12.65 -18.98 6.55
C GLY A 18 -13.54 -18.32 5.49
N GLU A 19 -12.97 -17.60 4.53
CA GLU A 19 -13.66 -16.99 3.39
C GLU A 19 -13.42 -17.84 2.13
N GLU A 20 -14.46 -18.09 1.34
CA GLU A 20 -14.34 -18.78 0.05
C GLU A 20 -13.86 -17.81 -1.03
N HIS A 21 -12.86 -18.24 -1.79
CA HIS A 21 -12.24 -17.48 -2.86
C HIS A 21 -12.30 -18.28 -4.16
N GLU A 22 -12.66 -17.61 -5.25
CA GLU A 22 -12.68 -18.17 -6.60
C GLU A 22 -11.54 -17.55 -7.43
N VAL A 23 -10.77 -18.39 -8.12
CA VAL A 23 -9.68 -17.99 -9.01
C VAL A 23 -9.83 -18.65 -10.37
N ARG A 24 -9.65 -17.89 -11.46
CA ARG A 24 -9.78 -18.37 -12.83
C ARG A 24 -8.42 -18.37 -13.54
N TYR A 25 -8.06 -19.49 -14.17
CA TYR A 25 -6.81 -19.68 -14.90
C TYR A 25 -7.05 -20.26 -16.31
N GLY A 26 -6.35 -19.75 -17.34
CA GLY A 26 -6.35 -20.35 -18.69
C GLY A 26 -6.13 -19.32 -19.82
N PRO A 27 -5.59 -19.72 -20.98
CA PRO A 27 -5.45 -18.83 -22.14
C PRO A 27 -6.81 -18.40 -22.72
N GLY A 28 -7.00 -17.10 -22.94
CA GLY A 28 -8.12 -16.58 -23.76
C GLY A 28 -9.34 -16.02 -23.00
N GLY A 29 -9.32 -15.96 -21.67
CA GLY A 29 -10.29 -15.17 -20.90
C GLY A 29 -9.70 -13.82 -20.50
N ASP A 30 -10.54 -12.79 -20.42
CA ASP A 30 -10.19 -11.58 -19.68
C ASP A 30 -9.85 -12.00 -18.24
N PHE A 31 -8.58 -11.89 -17.86
CA PHE A 31 -8.14 -12.11 -16.48
C PHE A 31 -8.56 -10.86 -15.68
N GLU A 32 -9.75 -10.89 -15.09
CA GLU A 32 -10.44 -9.68 -14.61
C GLU A 32 -10.43 -9.46 -13.10
N SER A 33 -9.98 -10.44 -12.31
CA SER A 33 -9.97 -10.30 -10.86
C SER A 33 -8.56 -10.29 -10.26
N PRO A 34 -8.29 -9.52 -9.18
CA PRO A 34 -7.01 -9.58 -8.44
C PRO A 34 -6.64 -11.01 -8.03
N MET A 35 -7.66 -11.84 -7.83
CA MET A 35 -7.60 -13.23 -7.43
C MET A 35 -6.93 -14.14 -8.48
N ASP A 36 -7.03 -13.79 -9.76
CA ASP A 36 -6.46 -14.55 -10.90
C ASP A 36 -4.94 -14.53 -10.96
N PHE A 37 -4.32 -13.60 -10.23
CA PHE A 37 -2.87 -13.40 -10.27
C PHE A 37 -2.22 -13.41 -8.90
N PHE A 38 -2.97 -13.14 -7.83
CA PHE A 38 -2.43 -12.98 -6.49
C PHE A 38 -3.33 -13.64 -5.46
N PRO A 39 -2.75 -14.19 -4.37
CA PRO A 39 -3.56 -14.55 -3.21
C PRO A 39 -4.30 -13.29 -2.71
N PRO A 40 -5.54 -13.43 -2.21
CA PRO A 40 -6.28 -12.31 -1.67
C PRO A 40 -5.47 -11.62 -0.56
N CYS A 41 -5.68 -10.32 -0.39
CA CYS A 41 -5.21 -9.64 0.81
C CYS A 41 -5.84 -10.34 2.02
N LYS A 42 -5.01 -11.01 2.84
CA LYS A 42 -5.48 -11.75 4.01
C LYS A 42 -6.35 -10.87 4.88
N ALA A 43 -7.37 -11.44 5.52
CA ALA A 43 -8.29 -10.64 6.34
C ALA A 43 -7.55 -9.89 7.46
N SER A 44 -6.47 -10.49 7.97
CA SER A 44 -5.57 -9.90 8.95
C SER A 44 -4.81 -8.67 8.44
N LEU A 45 -4.60 -8.49 7.14
CA LEU A 45 -3.97 -7.28 6.58
C LEU A 45 -5.02 -6.30 6.03
N ARG A 46 -6.03 -6.84 5.34
CA ARG A 46 -7.10 -6.08 4.70
C ARG A 46 -7.88 -5.23 5.70
N ARG A 47 -8.35 -5.82 6.81
CA ARG A 47 -9.23 -5.10 7.76
C ARG A 47 -8.50 -3.97 8.50
N PRO A 48 -7.27 -4.17 9.02
CA PRO A 48 -6.49 -3.04 9.54
C PRO A 48 -6.19 -1.99 8.48
N CYS A 49 -5.87 -2.37 7.23
CA CYS A 49 -5.66 -1.42 6.14
C CYS A 49 -6.92 -0.57 5.89
N GLN A 50 -8.10 -1.18 5.84
CA GLN A 50 -9.39 -0.47 5.73
C GLN A 50 -9.62 0.46 6.92
N GLY A 51 -9.31 0.04 8.16
CA GLY A 51 -9.40 0.87 9.35
C GLY A 51 -8.49 2.11 9.29
N MET A 52 -7.25 1.94 8.81
CA MET A 52 -6.34 3.05 8.53
C MET A 52 -6.94 4.02 7.50
N LEU A 53 -7.44 3.52 6.38
CA LEU A 53 -7.99 4.36 5.32
C LEU A 53 -9.25 5.12 5.77
N GLY A 54 -10.14 4.46 6.52
CA GLY A 54 -11.31 5.11 7.13
C GLY A 54 -10.93 6.19 8.13
N LEU A 55 -9.86 6.00 8.91
CA LEU A 55 -9.31 7.05 9.77
C LEU A 55 -8.86 8.26 8.94
N LEU A 56 -8.09 8.06 7.88
CA LEU A 56 -7.60 9.15 7.02
C LEU A 56 -8.76 9.95 6.40
N GLU A 57 -9.82 9.25 5.97
CA GLU A 57 -11.03 9.87 5.44
C GLU A 57 -11.76 10.69 6.52
N SER A 58 -11.97 10.12 7.71
CA SER A 58 -12.67 10.79 8.82
C SER A 58 -11.96 12.07 9.30
N LEU A 59 -10.63 12.10 9.20
CA LEU A 59 -9.81 13.26 9.56
C LEU A 59 -9.71 14.29 8.43
N GLY A 60 -10.26 13.99 7.24
CA GLY A 60 -10.08 14.81 6.04
C GLY A 60 -8.62 14.92 5.61
N ALA A 61 -7.76 13.98 6.02
CA ALA A 61 -6.30 14.06 5.90
C ALA A 61 -5.81 14.05 4.45
N LEU A 62 -6.65 13.62 3.52
CA LEU A 62 -6.36 13.57 2.08
C LEU A 62 -6.78 14.85 1.34
N SER A 63 -7.37 15.81 2.04
CA SER A 63 -7.73 17.11 1.47
C SER A 63 -6.49 17.97 1.28
N GLY A 64 -6.37 18.60 0.11
CA GLY A 64 -5.26 19.52 -0.17
C GLY A 64 -3.89 18.86 -0.37
N LEU A 65 -3.85 17.57 -0.70
CA LEU A 65 -2.60 16.93 -1.12
C LEU A 65 -2.04 17.64 -2.37
N PRO A 66 -0.71 17.88 -2.43
CA PRO A 66 -0.11 18.58 -3.56
C PRO A 66 -0.26 17.73 -4.83
N LEU A 67 -0.60 18.37 -5.94
CA LEU A 67 -0.67 17.74 -7.26
C LEU A 67 0.41 18.34 -8.15
N ASP A 68 0.82 17.60 -9.18
CA ASP A 68 1.64 18.18 -10.24
C ASP A 68 0.81 19.07 -11.19
N ALA A 69 1.48 19.68 -12.16
CA ALA A 69 0.84 20.57 -13.14
C ALA A 69 -0.22 19.86 -14.01
N ALA A 70 -0.19 18.53 -14.12
CA ALA A 70 -1.17 17.74 -14.86
C ALA A 70 -2.37 17.30 -13.98
N GLY A 71 -2.37 17.64 -12.68
CA GLY A 71 -3.34 17.14 -11.72
C GLY A 71 -3.10 15.68 -11.33
N CYS A 72 -1.87 15.19 -11.43
CA CYS A 72 -1.49 13.85 -10.98
C CYS A 72 -1.15 13.86 -9.49
N LEU A 73 -1.76 12.92 -8.75
CA LEU A 73 -1.36 12.61 -7.38
C LEU A 73 -0.27 11.55 -7.38
N HIS A 74 0.90 11.90 -6.86
CA HIS A 74 2.03 10.97 -6.73
C HIS A 74 1.95 10.24 -5.39
N VAL A 75 1.82 8.91 -5.44
CA VAL A 75 1.67 8.03 -4.29
C VAL A 75 2.88 7.10 -4.17
N ALA A 76 3.45 6.96 -2.98
CA ALA A 76 4.57 6.07 -2.71
C ALA A 76 4.19 4.95 -1.73
N LEU A 77 4.66 3.73 -1.99
CA LEU A 77 4.58 2.58 -1.09
C LEU A 77 6.01 2.02 -0.87
N PRO A 78 6.81 2.62 0.02
CA PRO A 78 8.15 2.11 0.34
C PRO A 78 8.08 0.78 1.10
N PHE A 79 9.17 0.00 1.04
CA PHE A 79 9.31 -1.36 1.62
C PHE A 79 8.06 -2.22 1.43
N CYS A 80 7.50 -2.19 0.22
CA CYS A 80 6.19 -2.75 -0.05
C CYS A 80 6.20 -4.29 -0.08
N GLY A 81 7.36 -4.93 -0.12
CA GLY A 81 7.47 -6.37 -0.28
C GLY A 81 6.67 -6.89 -1.47
N SER A 82 5.81 -7.87 -1.18
CA SER A 82 4.82 -8.35 -2.14
C SER A 82 3.64 -7.40 -2.36
N ALA A 83 3.38 -6.39 -1.51
CA ALA A 83 2.28 -5.43 -1.57
C ALA A 83 0.90 -6.11 -1.60
N GLN A 84 0.53 -6.79 -0.51
CA GLN A 84 -0.75 -7.51 -0.40
C GLN A 84 -1.94 -6.56 -0.25
N GLU A 85 -1.70 -5.36 0.30
CA GLU A 85 -2.68 -4.30 0.54
C GLU A 85 -3.08 -3.56 -0.73
N LEU A 86 -2.33 -3.74 -1.83
CA LEU A 86 -2.51 -3.00 -3.07
C LEU A 86 -3.96 -2.99 -3.60
N PRO A 87 -4.73 -4.10 -3.61
CA PRO A 87 -6.12 -4.05 -4.06
C PRO A 87 -6.97 -3.09 -3.22
N VAL A 88 -6.79 -3.09 -1.90
CA VAL A 88 -7.51 -2.23 -0.95
C VAL A 88 -7.11 -0.76 -1.17
N LEU A 89 -5.81 -0.49 -1.27
CA LEU A 89 -5.27 0.87 -1.46
C LEU A 89 -5.70 1.46 -2.81
N SER A 90 -5.57 0.68 -3.89
CA SER A 90 -5.91 1.14 -5.23
C SER A 90 -7.41 1.38 -5.41
N GLU A 91 -8.26 0.51 -4.84
CA GLU A 91 -9.70 0.72 -4.82
C GLU A 91 -10.07 2.00 -4.06
N PHE A 92 -9.54 2.16 -2.85
CA PHE A 92 -9.78 3.36 -2.04
C PHE A 92 -9.36 4.64 -2.76
N LEU A 93 -8.15 4.69 -3.31
CA LEU A 93 -7.67 5.88 -4.04
C LEU A 93 -8.53 6.18 -5.27
N THR A 94 -8.99 5.15 -5.97
CA THR A 94 -9.85 5.31 -7.15
C THR A 94 -11.23 5.82 -6.77
N GLN A 95 -11.83 5.31 -5.69
CA GLN A 95 -13.19 5.67 -5.29
C GLN A 95 -13.26 6.99 -4.50
N GLN A 96 -12.28 7.23 -3.64
CA GLN A 96 -12.32 8.34 -2.68
C GLN A 96 -11.44 9.53 -3.04
N VAL A 97 -10.47 9.37 -3.94
CA VAL A 97 -9.50 10.44 -4.25
C VAL A 97 -9.56 10.86 -5.72
N LEU A 98 -9.66 9.92 -6.67
CA LEU A 98 -9.74 10.25 -8.09
C LEU A 98 -10.98 11.13 -8.39
N GLY A 99 -10.78 12.17 -9.20
CA GLY A 99 -11.82 13.14 -9.55
C GLY A 99 -12.12 14.19 -8.48
N ARG A 100 -11.60 14.03 -7.25
CA ARG A 100 -11.76 15.01 -6.17
C ARG A 100 -10.56 15.95 -6.10
N ASN A 101 -10.77 17.18 -5.64
CA ASN A 101 -9.70 18.16 -5.39
C ASN A 101 -8.74 18.37 -6.57
N GLY A 102 -9.22 18.21 -7.81
CA GLY A 102 -8.41 18.37 -9.02
C GLY A 102 -7.57 17.14 -9.42
N VAL A 103 -7.68 16.01 -8.71
CA VAL A 103 -6.96 14.77 -9.04
C VAL A 103 -7.53 14.16 -10.33
N ARG A 104 -6.72 14.14 -11.39
CA ARG A 104 -7.07 13.56 -12.70
C ARG A 104 -6.44 12.19 -12.93
N GLN A 105 -5.31 11.95 -12.29
CA GLN A 105 -4.52 10.73 -12.42
C GLN A 105 -3.84 10.41 -11.09
N ILE A 106 -3.53 9.13 -10.89
CA ILE A 106 -2.76 8.63 -9.75
C ILE A 106 -1.53 7.92 -10.31
N SER A 107 -0.34 8.34 -9.88
CA SER A 107 0.91 7.65 -10.18
C SER A 107 1.43 7.03 -8.89
N MET A 108 1.44 5.70 -8.82
CA MET A 108 1.85 4.94 -7.65
C MET A 108 3.18 4.24 -7.90
N LEU A 109 4.15 4.45 -7.01
CA LEU A 109 5.43 3.74 -7.00
C LEU A 109 5.55 2.89 -5.72
N GLY A 110 5.50 1.57 -5.88
CA GLY A 110 5.96 0.63 -4.86
C GLY A 110 7.47 0.47 -4.93
N SER A 111 8.14 0.39 -3.79
CA SER A 111 9.57 0.11 -3.76
C SER A 111 9.97 -0.77 -2.60
N ASP A 112 11.03 -1.54 -2.78
CA ASP A 112 11.60 -2.40 -1.75
C ASP A 112 13.11 -2.58 -1.98
N VAL A 113 13.86 -2.94 -0.95
CA VAL A 113 15.30 -3.24 -1.09
C VAL A 113 15.53 -4.52 -1.89
N GLU A 114 14.56 -5.44 -1.87
CA GLU A 114 14.58 -6.66 -2.66
C GLU A 114 13.68 -6.55 -3.91
N ASP A 115 14.09 -7.18 -5.02
CA ASP A 115 13.17 -7.42 -6.13
C ASP A 115 12.23 -8.58 -5.78
N TRP A 116 10.97 -8.24 -5.47
CA TRP A 116 9.93 -9.22 -5.15
C TRP A 116 9.27 -9.84 -6.38
N GLY A 117 9.53 -9.34 -7.59
CA GLY A 117 9.03 -9.91 -8.84
C GLY A 117 9.26 -11.43 -8.93
N PRO A 118 10.52 -11.91 -8.88
CA PRO A 118 10.84 -13.34 -8.91
C PRO A 118 10.58 -14.07 -7.58
N LYS A 119 10.33 -13.35 -6.47
CA LYS A 119 10.13 -13.91 -5.12
C LYS A 119 8.65 -14.09 -4.74
N GLY A 120 7.76 -14.17 -5.73
CA GLY A 120 6.33 -14.35 -5.50
C GLY A 120 5.56 -13.06 -5.16
N GLY A 121 6.17 -11.89 -5.32
CA GLY A 121 5.48 -10.60 -5.29
C GLY A 121 4.77 -10.27 -6.61
N TYR A 122 5.21 -10.86 -7.72
CA TYR A 122 4.58 -10.76 -9.04
C TYR A 122 4.33 -9.30 -9.48
N TRP A 123 5.32 -8.43 -9.25
CA TRP A 123 5.22 -6.99 -9.49
C TRP A 123 4.76 -6.64 -10.91
N GLN A 124 5.31 -7.28 -11.94
CA GLN A 124 4.93 -7.01 -13.34
C GLN A 124 3.45 -7.32 -13.60
N GLN A 125 2.94 -8.41 -13.04
CA GLN A 125 1.53 -8.80 -13.16
C GLN A 125 0.65 -7.77 -12.43
N LYS A 126 1.08 -7.26 -11.27
CA LYS A 126 0.35 -6.23 -10.51
C LYS A 126 0.24 -4.92 -11.29
N GLU A 127 1.32 -4.50 -11.96
CA GLU A 127 1.31 -3.33 -12.84
C GLU A 127 0.36 -3.51 -14.01
N LEU A 128 0.39 -4.68 -14.66
CA LEU A 128 -0.52 -5.01 -15.77
C LEU A 128 -1.97 -5.02 -15.32
N PHE A 129 -2.26 -5.61 -14.17
CA PHE A 129 -3.59 -5.65 -13.56
C PHE A 129 -4.10 -4.24 -13.27
N ALA A 130 -3.31 -3.42 -12.56
CA ALA A 130 -3.67 -2.05 -12.23
C ALA A 130 -3.99 -1.22 -13.49
N ARG A 131 -3.13 -1.32 -14.52
CA ARG A 131 -3.32 -0.62 -15.80
C ARG A 131 -4.63 -1.00 -16.50
N ARG A 132 -5.04 -2.27 -16.43
CA ARG A 132 -6.27 -2.76 -17.05
C ARG A 132 -7.51 -2.37 -16.26
N ARG A 133 -7.47 -2.53 -14.93
CA ARG A 133 -8.64 -2.33 -14.05
C ARG A 133 -8.93 -0.86 -13.77
N THR A 134 -7.88 -0.05 -13.70
CA THR A 134 -7.95 1.36 -13.31
C THR A 134 -7.10 2.20 -14.25
N PRO A 135 -7.61 2.59 -15.43
CA PRO A 135 -6.82 3.31 -16.45
C PRO A 135 -6.20 4.64 -15.99
N HIS A 136 -6.79 5.27 -14.96
CA HIS A 136 -6.29 6.51 -14.36
C HIS A 136 -5.24 6.30 -13.27
N LEU A 137 -4.94 5.04 -12.91
CA LEU A 137 -3.92 4.66 -11.95
C LEU A 137 -2.76 3.98 -12.68
N ARG A 138 -1.59 4.61 -12.63
CA ARG A 138 -0.35 4.04 -13.11
C ARG A 138 0.44 3.48 -11.94
N LEU A 139 0.54 2.16 -11.86
CA LEU A 139 1.37 1.48 -10.87
C LEU A 139 2.73 1.12 -11.48
N ARG A 140 3.79 1.32 -10.71
CA ARG A 140 5.13 0.77 -10.95
C ARG A 140 5.75 0.22 -9.68
N PHE A 141 6.62 -0.77 -9.82
CA PHE A 141 7.51 -1.22 -8.76
C PHE A 141 8.97 -0.99 -9.15
N ALA A 142 9.80 -0.72 -8.14
CA ALA A 142 11.24 -0.59 -8.33
C ALA A 142 11.99 -1.13 -7.11
N GLN A 143 13.14 -1.76 -7.37
CA GLN A 143 14.09 -2.05 -6.30
C GLN A 143 14.80 -0.73 -5.91
N LEU A 144 14.67 -0.31 -4.66
CA LEU A 144 15.31 0.88 -4.11
C LEU A 144 15.85 0.58 -2.70
N ASP A 145 17.16 0.81 -2.51
CA ASP A 145 17.74 0.83 -1.17
C ASP A 145 17.46 2.17 -0.49
N LEU A 146 16.41 2.18 0.34
CA LEU A 146 15.98 3.39 1.06
C LEU A 146 16.88 3.74 2.24
N ALA A 147 17.83 2.89 2.64
CA ALA A 147 18.84 3.25 3.64
C ALA A 147 19.95 4.09 3.00
N ALA A 148 20.22 3.89 1.71
CA ALA A 148 21.22 4.61 0.94
C ALA A 148 20.65 5.80 0.15
N THR A 149 19.43 5.68 -0.37
CA THR A 149 18.85 6.64 -1.32
C THR A 149 17.49 7.13 -0.85
N GLN A 150 17.25 8.43 -1.04
CA GLN A 150 15.95 9.02 -0.79
C GLN A 150 14.90 8.50 -1.79
N HIS A 151 13.69 8.19 -1.32
CA HIS A 151 12.58 7.84 -2.21
C HIS A 151 12.26 9.02 -3.16
N PRO A 152 11.84 8.79 -4.41
CA PRO A 152 11.29 9.84 -5.26
C PRO A 152 10.18 10.63 -4.55
N ALA A 153 10.11 11.94 -4.82
CA ALA A 153 9.14 12.82 -4.17
C ALA A 153 7.70 12.32 -4.42
N ALA A 154 6.88 12.34 -3.38
CA ALA A 154 5.50 11.89 -3.43
C ALA A 154 4.58 12.82 -2.62
N SER A 155 3.36 13.01 -3.12
CA SER A 155 2.33 13.80 -2.45
C SER A 155 1.77 13.08 -1.23
N LEU A 156 1.61 11.75 -1.37
CA LEU A 156 1.08 10.85 -0.36
C LEU A 156 1.97 9.61 -0.26
N MET A 157 2.25 9.16 0.95
CA MET A 157 3.09 7.99 1.17
C MET A 157 2.45 7.04 2.17
N PHE A 158 2.38 5.75 1.81
CA PHE A 158 1.91 4.66 2.66
C PHE A 158 3.08 3.75 3.02
N ALA A 159 3.68 4.02 4.17
CA ALA A 159 4.78 3.28 4.76
C ALA A 159 4.23 2.22 5.72
N ILE A 160 3.88 1.06 5.18
CA ILE A 160 3.15 0.02 5.91
C ILE A 160 4.12 -1.06 6.40
N HIS A 161 4.02 -1.45 7.69
CA HIS A 161 4.82 -2.51 8.30
C HIS A 161 6.34 -2.24 8.42
N PRO A 162 6.79 -1.04 8.85
CA PRO A 162 8.20 -0.86 9.13
C PRO A 162 8.63 -1.65 10.38
N GLU A 163 9.78 -2.30 10.34
CA GLU A 163 10.37 -3.01 11.49
C GLU A 163 11.38 -2.11 12.23
N CYS A 164 10.99 -0.87 12.51
CA CYS A 164 11.93 0.20 12.89
C CYS A 164 12.58 0.08 14.28
N THR A 165 12.26 -1.00 15.02
CA THR A 165 12.90 -1.34 16.29
C THR A 165 14.12 -2.25 16.11
N VAL A 166 14.23 -2.96 14.98
CA VAL A 166 15.38 -3.79 14.61
C VAL A 166 16.39 -2.92 13.87
N ASN A 167 17.68 -2.92 14.21
CA ASN A 167 18.70 -2.06 13.57
C ASN A 167 18.25 -0.58 13.47
N ARG A 168 18.02 0.03 14.64
CA ARG A 168 17.42 1.37 14.78
C ARG A 168 18.09 2.44 13.92
N GLU A 169 19.41 2.41 13.78
CA GLU A 169 20.13 3.42 13.01
C GLU A 169 19.76 3.38 11.53
N MET A 170 19.76 2.18 10.92
CA MET A 170 19.35 1.98 9.54
C MET A 170 17.91 2.47 9.31
N TRP A 171 16.97 2.09 10.20
CA TRP A 171 15.59 2.51 10.05
C TRP A 171 15.36 3.99 10.26
N ARG A 172 16.11 4.66 11.14
CA ARG A 172 16.06 6.12 11.25
C ARG A 172 16.48 6.79 9.93
N ARG A 173 17.46 6.24 9.21
CA ARG A 173 17.83 6.72 7.87
C ARG A 173 16.72 6.47 6.85
N ILE A 174 16.17 5.25 6.80
CA ILE A 174 15.04 4.90 5.92
C ILE A 174 13.85 5.83 6.16
N LEU A 175 13.40 5.94 7.42
CA LEU A 175 12.30 6.83 7.81
C LEU A 175 12.60 8.29 7.47
N GLY A 176 13.85 8.75 7.70
CA GLY A 176 14.28 10.10 7.36
C GLY A 176 14.16 10.36 5.85
N ASN A 177 14.61 9.42 5.04
CA ASN A 177 14.56 9.49 3.58
C ASN A 177 13.12 9.55 3.06
N ILE A 178 12.23 8.68 3.54
CA ILE A 178 10.85 8.63 3.05
C ILE A 178 10.02 9.84 3.55
N ILE A 179 10.21 10.28 4.81
CA ILE A 179 9.52 11.46 5.35
C ILE A 179 10.01 12.73 4.66
N SER A 180 11.30 12.84 4.37
CA SER A 180 11.86 13.99 3.64
C SER A 180 11.37 14.06 2.20
N ALA A 181 11.16 12.91 1.55
CA ALA A 181 10.61 12.82 0.19
C ALA A 181 9.13 13.20 0.11
N THR A 182 8.42 13.19 1.24
CA THR A 182 6.99 13.41 1.26
C THR A 182 6.65 14.89 1.20
N GLN A 183 5.85 15.27 0.20
CA GLN A 183 5.45 16.65 -0.03
C GLN A 183 4.17 17.05 0.71
N GLY A 184 3.24 16.11 0.89
CA GLY A 184 1.98 16.30 1.61
C GLY A 184 1.95 15.49 2.91
N LEU A 185 1.45 14.26 2.82
CA LEU A 185 1.19 13.38 3.97
C LEU A 185 1.96 12.07 3.87
N CYS A 186 2.70 11.73 4.93
CA CYS A 186 3.30 10.42 5.12
C CYS A 186 2.52 9.67 6.20
N VAL A 187 1.95 8.53 5.82
CA VAL A 187 1.20 7.63 6.70
C VAL A 187 2.07 6.43 6.98
N VAL A 188 2.43 6.24 8.24
CA VAL A 188 3.25 5.10 8.68
C VAL A 188 2.42 4.20 9.59
N ALA A 189 2.24 2.94 9.20
CA ALA A 189 1.41 1.99 9.93
C ALA A 189 2.27 0.92 10.62
N THR A 190 2.36 0.99 11.95
CA THR A 190 3.29 0.18 12.78
C THR A 190 2.54 -0.88 13.59
N PHE A 191 3.27 -1.89 14.08
CA PHE A 191 2.71 -2.98 14.90
C PHE A 191 2.69 -2.61 16.39
N ALA A 192 3.74 -1.93 16.84
CA ALA A 192 3.95 -1.59 18.25
C ALA A 192 3.95 -0.08 18.49
N GLU A 193 3.67 0.30 19.74
CA GLU A 193 3.68 1.70 20.16
C GLU A 193 5.11 2.29 20.09
N ASP A 194 6.11 1.48 20.44
CA ASP A 194 7.51 1.90 20.40
C ASP A 194 8.00 2.18 18.97
N GLU A 195 7.48 1.43 17.98
CA GLU A 195 7.72 1.74 16.56
C GLU A 195 7.09 3.08 16.18
N ALA A 196 5.85 3.34 16.62
CA ALA A 196 5.18 4.61 16.35
C ALA A 196 5.94 5.80 16.96
N LYS A 197 6.50 5.63 18.16
CA LYS A 197 7.38 6.63 18.81
C LYS A 197 8.65 6.89 18.00
N VAL A 198 9.32 5.84 17.51
CA VAL A 198 10.50 5.99 16.64
C VAL A 198 10.17 6.81 15.39
N VAL A 199 9.04 6.53 14.74
CA VAL A 199 8.58 7.30 13.56
C VAL A 199 8.33 8.76 13.92
N ALA A 200 7.60 9.02 15.01
CA ALA A 200 7.30 10.37 15.47
C ALA A 200 8.58 11.16 15.80
N ASP A 201 9.56 10.54 16.48
CA ASP A 201 10.86 11.13 16.78
C ASP A 201 11.61 11.55 15.51
N VAL A 202 11.63 10.68 14.50
CA VAL A 202 12.26 11.00 13.21
C VAL A 202 11.53 12.17 12.53
N GLY A 203 10.20 12.13 12.49
CA GLY A 203 9.39 13.23 11.95
C GLY A 203 9.64 14.57 12.68
N HIS A 204 9.71 14.56 14.01
CA HIS A 204 10.02 15.75 14.81
C HIS A 204 11.43 16.28 14.56
N SER A 205 12.42 15.40 14.41
CA SER A 205 13.79 15.80 14.05
C SER A 205 13.87 16.48 12.67
N LEU A 206 12.93 16.17 11.78
CA LEU A 206 12.75 16.81 10.47
C LEU A 206 11.77 18.01 10.51
N GLN A 207 11.43 18.49 11.70
CA GLN A 207 10.50 19.61 11.92
C GLN A 207 9.12 19.37 11.29
N ARG A 208 8.67 18.11 11.25
CA ARG A 208 7.34 17.73 10.78
C ARG A 208 6.36 17.66 11.95
N ARG A 209 5.08 17.86 11.63
CA ARG A 209 3.96 17.63 12.55
C ARG A 209 3.63 16.14 12.54
N CYS A 210 3.71 15.52 13.70
CA CYS A 210 3.42 14.10 13.89
C CYS A 210 2.16 13.92 14.75
N GLN A 211 1.30 12.98 14.38
CA GLN A 211 0.16 12.53 15.19
C GLN A 211 0.14 11.01 15.21
N ILE A 212 0.01 10.42 16.40
CA ILE A 212 -0.11 8.97 16.57
C ILE A 212 -1.57 8.65 16.89
N HIS A 213 -2.15 7.74 16.14
CA HIS A 213 -3.52 7.28 16.30
C HIS A 213 -3.54 5.77 16.51
N LEU A 214 -4.45 5.28 17.34
CA LEU A 214 -4.79 3.86 17.35
C LEU A 214 -5.67 3.58 16.13
N ASN A 215 -5.35 2.53 15.37
CA ASN A 215 -6.15 2.14 14.22
C ASN A 215 -7.56 1.73 14.70
N PRO A 216 -8.65 2.34 14.17
CA PRO A 216 -10.02 2.06 14.60
C PRO A 216 -10.43 0.59 14.54
N PHE A 217 -9.76 -0.22 13.70
CA PHE A 217 -9.95 -1.66 13.66
C PHE A 217 -9.69 -2.35 15.02
N TYR A 218 -8.80 -1.81 15.85
CA TYR A 218 -8.48 -2.32 17.19
C TYR A 218 -9.29 -1.63 18.31
N GLY A 219 -10.46 -1.10 17.98
CA GLY A 219 -11.37 -0.49 18.95
C GLY A 219 -11.82 -1.44 20.08
N PRO A 220 -12.57 -0.91 21.06
CA PRO A 220 -13.02 -1.68 22.22
C PRO A 220 -13.72 -2.99 21.82
N GLY A 221 -13.23 -4.13 22.32
CA GLY A 221 -13.79 -5.45 22.05
C GLY A 221 -13.15 -6.24 20.89
N CYS A 222 -12.18 -5.67 20.17
CA CYS A 222 -11.46 -6.40 19.13
C CYS A 222 -10.47 -7.41 19.74
N THR A 223 -10.69 -8.72 19.53
CA THR A 223 -9.80 -9.81 19.95
C THR A 223 -8.91 -10.29 18.79
N ALA A 224 -8.34 -9.36 18.03
CA ALA A 224 -7.50 -9.71 16.90
C ALA A 224 -6.31 -10.58 17.35
N PRO A 225 -5.96 -11.64 16.60
CA PRO A 225 -4.87 -12.52 16.96
C PRO A 225 -3.52 -11.78 16.90
N PRO A 226 -2.59 -12.03 17.85
CA PRO A 226 -1.26 -11.44 17.81
C PRO A 226 -0.34 -12.11 16.76
N PRO A 227 0.64 -11.38 16.19
CA PRO A 227 0.87 -9.94 16.36
C PRO A 227 -0.10 -9.08 15.53
N PRO A 228 -0.57 -7.93 16.04
CA PRO A 228 -1.51 -7.06 15.34
C PRO A 228 -0.82 -6.23 14.24
N SER A 229 -1.26 -6.37 12.99
CA SER A 229 -0.87 -5.60 11.82
C SER A 229 -1.43 -4.16 11.83
N MET A 230 -0.58 -3.15 11.57
CA MET A 230 -1.03 -1.75 11.43
C MET A 230 -1.80 -1.21 12.65
N LYS A 231 -1.40 -1.58 13.87
CA LYS A 231 -2.09 -1.18 15.10
C LYS A 231 -2.03 0.32 15.37
N TYR A 232 -0.90 0.95 15.10
CA TYR A 232 -0.71 2.39 15.29
C TYR A 232 -0.48 3.06 13.94
N ILE A 233 -1.18 4.17 13.72
CA ILE A 233 -1.09 4.98 12.50
C ILE A 233 -0.42 6.30 12.87
N VAL A 234 0.77 6.53 12.34
CA VAL A 234 1.49 7.79 12.49
C VAL A 234 1.27 8.64 11.25
N LEU A 235 0.67 9.80 11.43
CA LEU A 235 0.50 10.81 10.40
C LEU A 235 1.62 11.82 10.54
N VAL A 236 2.47 11.92 9.53
CA VAL A 236 3.57 12.89 9.45
C VAL A 236 3.28 13.84 8.30
N ALA A 237 3.02 15.09 8.63
CA ALA A 237 2.68 16.14 7.68
C ALA A 237 3.69 17.28 7.72
N LYS A 238 3.76 18.03 6.61
CA LYS A 238 4.45 19.32 6.60
C LYS A 238 3.82 20.32 7.58
#